data_AF-A0A7X3XE56-F1
#
_entry.id   AF-A0A7X3XE56-F1
#
_cell.length_a   1.000
_cell.length_b   1.000
_cell.length_c   1.000
_cell.angle_alpha   90.00
_cell.angle_beta   90.00
_cell.angle_gamma   90.00
#
_symmetry.space_group_name_H-M   'P 1'
#
loop_
_entity.id
_entity.type
_entity.pdbx_description
1 polymer ?
#
loop_
_entity_poly.entity_id
_entity_poly.type
_entity_poly.pdbx_seq_one_letter_code
_entity_poly.pdbx_strand_id
1 'polypeptide(L)'
;MPGNQQAGALEEFLANLVAEGDLLLEFAKSSTQQARTKGATFPDAKRSKAVLHTWLAWQRDPGLPYGAAIRAQFFRHDSAAAQAFVAWYRSLFPDQDHEP
;
A
#
# COMPACT_ATOMS: atom_id res chain seq x y z
N MET A 1 -7.17 -5.61 -8.30
CA MET A 1 -6.99 -4.97 -9.62
C MET A 1 -7.94 -5.61 -10.61
N PRO A 2 -8.51 -4.88 -11.60
CA PRO A 2 -9.32 -5.50 -12.66
C PRO A 2 -8.43 -6.52 -13.38
N GLY A 3 -8.69 -7.81 -13.13
CA GLY A 3 -7.84 -8.93 -13.55
C GLY A 3 -7.47 -9.90 -12.44
N ASN A 4 -7.39 -9.47 -11.17
CA ASN A 4 -7.19 -10.25 -9.93
C ASN A 4 -6.17 -11.44 -9.94
N GLN A 5 -5.27 -11.49 -10.93
CA GLN A 5 -4.44 -12.66 -11.24
C GLN A 5 -3.06 -12.65 -10.58
N GLN A 6 -2.65 -11.55 -9.95
CA GLN A 6 -1.33 -11.42 -9.33
C GLN A 6 -1.45 -11.05 -7.85
N ALA A 7 -0.93 -11.93 -6.99
CA ALA A 7 -0.67 -11.59 -5.59
C ALA A 7 0.36 -10.44 -5.58
N GLY A 8 -0.01 -9.29 -5.02
CA GLY A 8 0.80 -8.07 -5.05
C GLY A 8 0.26 -6.96 -5.94
N ALA A 9 -0.74 -7.22 -6.78
CA ALA A 9 -1.27 -6.21 -7.72
C ALA A 9 -1.88 -4.97 -7.03
N LEU A 10 -2.43 -5.12 -5.82
CA LEU A 10 -2.91 -3.98 -5.04
C LEU A 10 -1.73 -3.22 -4.41
N GLU A 11 -0.77 -3.94 -3.84
CA GLU A 11 0.35 -3.33 -3.13
C GLU A 11 1.35 -2.63 -4.06
N GLU A 12 1.61 -3.20 -5.23
CA GLU A 12 2.41 -2.55 -6.28
C GLU A 12 1.73 -1.29 -6.77
N PHE A 13 0.41 -1.35 -6.94
CA PHE A 13 -0.36 -0.18 -7.29
C PHE A 13 -0.28 0.92 -6.21
N LEU A 14 -0.51 0.57 -4.94
CA LEU A 14 -0.42 1.52 -3.83
C LEU A 14 1.00 2.09 -3.68
N ALA A 15 2.04 1.27 -3.88
CA ALA A 15 3.43 1.72 -3.88
C ALA A 15 3.70 2.77 -4.97
N ASN A 16 3.07 2.66 -6.14
CA ASN A 16 3.16 3.65 -7.22
C ASN A 16 2.42 4.97 -6.89
N LEU A 17 1.58 4.98 -5.86
CA LEU A 17 0.93 6.20 -5.36
C LEU A 17 1.74 6.89 -4.27
N VAL A 18 2.81 6.27 -3.76
CA VAL A 18 3.74 6.93 -2.84
C VAL A 18 4.53 7.98 -3.63
N ALA A 19 4.94 9.06 -2.98
CA ALA A 19 5.73 10.10 -3.62
C ALA A 19 7.00 9.52 -4.27
N GLU A 20 7.28 9.94 -5.51
CA GLU A 20 8.54 9.60 -6.15
C GLU A 20 9.70 10.11 -5.29
N GLY A 21 10.68 9.24 -5.04
CA GLY A 21 11.81 9.53 -4.16
C GLY A 21 11.54 9.41 -2.65
N ASP A 22 10.42 8.80 -2.24
CA ASP A 22 10.16 8.52 -0.82
C ASP A 22 11.24 7.61 -0.22
N LEU A 23 12.08 8.20 0.64
CA LEU A 23 13.22 7.52 1.25
C LEU A 23 12.78 6.40 2.21
N LEU A 24 11.61 6.51 2.83
CA LEU A 24 11.09 5.49 3.73
C LEU A 24 10.62 4.26 2.95
N LEU A 25 10.05 4.44 1.76
CA LEU A 25 9.64 3.33 0.91
C LEU A 25 10.87 2.55 0.42
N GLU A 26 11.93 3.24 0.00
CA GLU A 26 13.20 2.60 -0.36
C GLU A 26 13.84 1.89 0.84
N PHE A 27 13.80 2.51 2.03
CA PHE A 27 14.27 1.87 3.24
C PHE A 27 13.43 0.64 3.63
N ALA A 28 12.12 0.67 3.39
CA ALA A 28 11.23 -0.46 3.65
C ALA A 28 11.52 -1.62 2.69
N LYS A 29 11.82 -1.33 1.42
CA LYS A 29 12.28 -2.34 0.45
C LYS A 29 13.57 -3.02 0.91
N SER A 30 14.58 -2.24 1.31
CA SER A 30 15.86 -2.75 1.81
C SER A 30 15.69 -3.54 3.11
N SER A 31 14.94 -3.01 4.06
CA SER A 31 14.69 -3.66 5.36
C SER A 31 13.92 -4.96 5.20
N THR A 32 12.91 -4.99 4.33
CA THR A 32 12.16 -6.21 3.99
C THR A 32 13.05 -7.26 3.35
N GLN A 33 14.01 -6.85 2.52
CA GLN A 33 15.01 -7.74 1.94
C GLN A 33 15.95 -8.30 3.01
N GLN A 34 16.45 -7.44 3.91
CA GLN A 34 17.32 -7.86 5.01
C GLN A 34 16.60 -8.79 6.00
N ALA A 35 15.29 -8.59 6.22
CA ALA A 35 14.50 -9.44 7.09
C ALA A 35 14.52 -10.92 6.66
N ARG A 36 14.69 -11.20 5.35
CA ARG A 36 14.89 -12.58 4.83
C ARG A 36 16.06 -13.26 5.52
N THR A 37 17.20 -12.57 5.61
CA THR A 37 18.42 -13.11 6.23
C THR A 37 18.32 -13.23 7.75
N LYS A 38 17.24 -12.69 8.34
CA LYS A 38 16.94 -12.74 9.77
C LYS A 38 15.77 -13.70 10.09
N GLY A 39 15.30 -14.47 9.10
CA GLY A 39 14.27 -15.50 9.29
C GLY A 39 12.84 -15.08 8.95
N ALA A 40 12.62 -13.98 8.22
CA ALA A 40 11.29 -13.64 7.73
C ALA A 40 10.73 -14.74 6.80
N THR A 41 9.46 -15.11 7.02
CA THR A 41 8.83 -16.30 6.41
C THR A 41 7.82 -16.00 5.31
N PHE A 42 7.55 -14.73 4.97
CA PHE A 42 6.63 -14.38 3.88
C PHE A 42 7.08 -15.03 2.54
N PRO A 43 6.20 -15.55 1.69
CA PRO A 43 6.63 -16.07 0.38
C PRO A 43 6.98 -14.91 -0.57
N ASP A 44 7.77 -15.19 -1.63
CA ASP A 44 8.19 -14.15 -2.59
C ASP A 44 7.01 -13.44 -3.25
N ALA A 45 5.92 -14.18 -3.53
CA ALA A 45 4.66 -13.64 -4.03
C ALA A 45 3.95 -12.64 -3.07
N LYS A 46 4.44 -12.49 -1.83
CA LYS A 46 3.96 -11.52 -0.83
C LYS A 46 5.00 -10.46 -0.50
N ARG A 47 6.09 -10.36 -1.27
CA ARG A 47 7.13 -9.34 -1.06
C ARG A 47 6.57 -7.93 -1.12
N SER A 48 5.80 -7.60 -2.16
CA SER A 48 5.18 -6.27 -2.32
C SER A 48 4.30 -5.90 -1.12
N LYS A 49 3.58 -6.90 -0.57
CA LYS A 49 2.80 -6.77 0.66
C LYS A 49 3.66 -6.53 1.90
N ALA A 50 4.73 -7.29 2.08
CA ALA A 50 5.64 -7.10 3.21
C ALA A 50 6.30 -5.71 3.19
N VAL A 51 6.73 -5.24 2.02
CA VAL A 51 7.30 -3.90 1.85
C VAL A 51 6.30 -2.83 2.26
N LEU A 52 5.08 -2.87 1.71
CA LEU A 52 4.11 -1.80 1.93
C LEU A 52 3.64 -1.75 3.40
N HIS A 53 3.42 -2.90 4.04
CA HIS A 53 3.11 -2.94 5.48
C HIS A 53 4.27 -2.44 6.35
N THR A 54 5.51 -2.73 5.97
CA THR A 54 6.69 -2.20 6.69
C THR A 54 6.77 -0.68 6.56
N TRP A 55 6.56 -0.14 5.36
CA TRP A 55 6.49 1.30 5.14
C TRP A 55 5.35 1.96 5.94
N LEU A 56 4.16 1.34 5.96
CA LEU A 56 3.02 1.82 6.76
C LEU A 56 3.31 1.81 8.26
N ALA A 57 4.12 0.87 8.76
CA ALA A 57 4.51 0.81 10.17
C ALA A 57 5.38 2.01 10.62
N TRP A 58 5.94 2.78 9.68
CA TRP A 58 6.77 3.95 9.98
C TRP A 58 6.07 5.29 9.73
N GLN A 59 4.80 5.28 9.35
CA GLN A 59 4.03 6.51 9.14
C GLN A 59 3.58 7.12 10.47
N ARG A 60 3.05 8.35 10.40
CA ARG A 60 2.51 9.08 11.56
C ARG A 60 1.52 8.23 12.37
N ASP A 61 0.68 7.46 11.67
CA ASP A 61 -0.25 6.50 12.25
C ASP A 61 0.22 5.08 11.84
N PRO A 62 0.98 4.38 12.71
CA PRO A 62 1.66 3.14 12.33
C PRO A 62 0.71 2.02 11.96
N GLY A 63 1.02 1.34 10.85
CA GLY A 63 0.43 0.05 10.50
C GLY A 63 -1.05 0.11 10.09
N LEU A 64 -1.55 1.29 9.72
CA LEU A 64 -2.93 1.45 9.26
C LEU A 64 -3.27 0.44 8.14
N PRO A 65 -4.47 -0.16 8.17
CA PRO A 65 -5.00 -0.88 7.02
C PRO A 65 -5.03 0.02 5.78
N TYR A 66 -4.88 -0.54 4.57
CA TYR A 66 -4.77 0.27 3.34
C TYR A 66 -5.91 1.27 3.16
N GLY A 67 -7.17 0.86 3.41
CA GLY A 67 -8.33 1.76 3.32
C GLY A 67 -8.22 2.97 4.26
N ALA A 68 -7.74 2.77 5.49
CA ALA A 68 -7.51 3.84 6.44
C ALA A 68 -6.31 4.72 6.03
N ALA A 69 -5.23 4.13 5.54
CA ALA A 69 -4.06 4.86 5.03
C ALA A 69 -4.40 5.76 3.82
N ILE A 70 -5.31 5.31 2.94
CA ILE A 70 -5.85 6.11 1.84
C ILE A 70 -6.63 7.30 2.38
N ARG A 71 -7.54 7.10 3.33
CA ARG A 71 -8.32 8.18 3.98
C ARG A 71 -7.43 9.16 4.74
N ALA A 72 -6.36 8.67 5.36
CA ALA A 72 -5.34 9.47 6.04
C ALA A 72 -4.37 10.20 5.09
N GLN A 73 -4.57 10.09 3.77
CA GLN A 73 -3.78 10.74 2.73
C GLN A 73 -2.28 10.41 2.77
N PHE A 74 -1.91 9.18 3.15
CA PHE A 74 -0.52 8.72 3.08
C PHE A 74 -0.04 8.48 1.64
N PHE A 75 -0.97 8.32 0.70
CA PHE A 75 -0.68 8.20 -0.73
C PHE A 75 -0.94 9.54 -1.43
N ARG A 76 -0.10 9.89 -2.39
CA ARG A 76 -0.27 11.09 -3.22
C ARG A 76 -1.52 10.95 -4.08
N HIS A 77 -2.48 11.83 -3.84
CA HIS A 77 -3.81 11.84 -4.45
C HIS A 77 -3.84 12.45 -5.87
N ASP A 78 -2.74 13.08 -6.30
CA ASP A 78 -2.62 13.89 -7.51
C ASP A 78 -2.22 13.09 -8.77
N SER A 79 -1.96 11.78 -8.66
CA SER A 79 -1.75 10.93 -9.84
C SER A 79 -3.09 10.46 -10.44
N ALA A 80 -3.18 10.40 -11.78
CA ALA A 80 -4.35 9.85 -12.47
C ALA A 80 -4.67 8.41 -12.03
N ALA A 81 -3.64 7.67 -11.63
CA ALA A 81 -3.74 6.35 -11.04
C ALA A 81 -4.51 6.38 -9.69
N ALA A 82 -4.18 7.31 -8.78
CA ALA A 82 -4.87 7.47 -7.51
C ALA A 82 -6.37 7.75 -7.70
N GLN A 83 -6.70 8.63 -8.65
CA GLN A 83 -8.09 8.99 -8.95
C GLN A 83 -8.90 7.81 -9.51
N ALA A 84 -8.34 7.07 -10.47
CA ALA A 84 -8.97 5.87 -11.03
C ALA A 84 -9.23 4.80 -9.96
N PHE A 85 -8.32 4.66 -9.00
CA PHE A 85 -8.48 3.73 -7.89
C PHE A 85 -9.49 4.20 -6.85
N VAL A 86 -9.50 5.48 -6.47
CA VAL A 86 -10.54 6.01 -5.56
C VAL A 86 -11.92 5.83 -6.19
N ALA A 87 -12.06 6.07 -7.50
CA ALA A 87 -13.30 5.83 -8.22
C ALA A 87 -13.71 4.34 -8.19
N TRP A 88 -12.76 3.43 -8.47
CA TRP A 88 -12.99 1.99 -8.37
C TRP A 88 -13.36 1.55 -6.94
N TYR A 89 -12.67 2.05 -5.92
CA TYR A 89 -12.90 1.72 -4.53
C TYR A 89 -14.29 2.20 -4.07
N ARG A 90 -14.66 3.44 -4.38
CA ARG A 90 -16.00 3.98 -4.12
C ARG A 90 -17.09 3.19 -4.83
N SER A 91 -16.81 2.67 -6.02
CA SER A 91 -17.73 1.78 -6.74
C SER A 91 -17.92 0.41 -6.06
N LEU A 92 -16.93 -0.08 -5.31
CA LEU A 92 -17.02 -1.37 -4.61
C LEU A 92 -17.57 -1.24 -3.19
N PHE A 93 -17.37 -0.08 -2.56
CA PHE A 93 -17.78 0.19 -1.18
C PHE A 93 -18.62 1.47 -1.07
N PRO A 94 -19.81 1.53 -1.72
CA PRO A 94 -20.63 2.74 -1.76
C PRO A 94 -21.19 3.19 -0.40
N ASP A 95 -21.33 2.29 0.58
CA ASP A 95 -21.96 2.60 1.89
C ASP A 95 -21.00 3.03 3.01
N GLN A 96 -19.71 3.26 2.71
CA GLN A 96 -18.69 3.55 3.75
C GLN A 96 -18.50 5.05 4.07
N ASP A 97 -19.39 5.91 3.57
CA ASP A 97 -19.49 7.35 3.87
C ASP A 97 -20.60 7.66 4.90
N HIS A 98 -21.21 6.63 5.50
CA HIS A 98 -22.19 6.76 6.58
C HIS A 98 -21.63 6.19 7.89
N GLU A 99 -20.94 7.02 8.67
CA GLU A 99 -20.91 6.84 10.12
C GLU A 99 -21.10 8.22 10.78
N PRO A 100 -22.03 8.35 11.74
CA PRO A 100 -22.46 9.63 12.33
C PRO A 100 -21.44 10.26 13.28
#